data_AF-A0A968WWS1-F1
#
_entry.id   AF-A0A968WWS1-F1
#
_cell.length_a   1.000
_cell.length_b   1.000
_cell.length_c   1.000
_cell.angle_alpha   90.00
_cell.angle_beta   90.00
_cell.angle_gamma   90.00
#
_symmetry.space_group_name_H-M   'P 1'
#
loop_
_entity.id
_entity.type
_entity.pdbx_description
1 polymer ?
#
loop_
_entity_poly.entity_id
_entity_poly.type
_entity_poly.pdbx_seq_one_letter_code
_entity_poly.pdbx_strand_id
1 'polypeptide(L)'
;MSPTTRLLGLAWAWLLLAVIPVAVPWLGAAWLWLGAIFAVLVITDGVISRFQKSVEISRRLPGRFALGEAGEVRLILRNDTKLAAKLEIFDGIPPGAVAPTLPWAGEVPPHREIKVFHPVTLLSRGEVIFSKVHVRRFSPLGLWTRKTLHLTDEVVKVYPNYEPVIRFALLAMQHRESPMGIVRRPRAGSSRDFHQLRDYRDGDPLAQIDWKATSRRQMLISRDFQEQRNQSIVFLLDTGRRMRAMDGDLPQFDHILNAILLVSHVALKQGDQIAVKSFGGSDRWLPPVKGSHAMPILLNHLYDYQTTTAPSDFSGAVEQLMARQRRRSLVILLTNLRGEDGKELIPALQVLKTRHLVLLASMRERTVEDAIVKPVDSFSSALKYLAADRYIQERREILASLGGLGVLTLDSTAQELAITLANCYFDIKAAGRI
;
A
#
# COMPACT_ATOMS: atom_id res chain seq x y z
N MET A 1 0.58 -27.81 -31.32
CA MET A 1 1.86 -27.22 -31.75
C MET A 1 1.55 -26.26 -32.88
N SER A 2 2.26 -25.15 -32.99
CA SER A 2 2.04 -24.14 -34.03
C SER A 2 3.30 -23.96 -34.87
N PRO A 3 3.19 -23.81 -36.20
CA PRO A 3 4.34 -23.48 -37.05
C PRO A 3 4.87 -22.09 -36.68
N THR A 4 6.18 -21.89 -36.81
CA THR A 4 6.82 -20.57 -36.62
C THR A 4 6.88 -19.79 -37.92
N THR A 5 7.13 -18.49 -37.82
CA THR A 5 7.43 -17.64 -39.00
C THR A 5 8.64 -18.13 -39.78
N ARG A 6 9.62 -18.78 -39.12
CA ARG A 6 10.78 -19.42 -39.77
C ARG A 6 10.35 -20.57 -40.67
N LEU A 7 9.49 -21.46 -40.19
CA LEU A 7 8.96 -22.56 -41.00
C LEU A 7 8.19 -22.04 -42.21
N LEU A 8 7.33 -21.04 -42.01
CA LEU A 8 6.58 -20.40 -43.09
C LEU A 8 7.51 -19.74 -44.12
N GLY A 9 8.56 -19.04 -43.67
CA GLY A 9 9.56 -18.43 -44.54
C GLY A 9 10.36 -19.46 -45.35
N LEU A 10 10.78 -20.57 -44.73
CA LEU A 10 11.48 -21.65 -45.42
C LEU A 10 10.58 -22.36 -46.44
N ALA A 11 9.31 -22.59 -46.10
CA ALA A 11 8.34 -23.15 -47.02
C ALA A 11 8.09 -22.23 -48.23
N TRP A 12 7.99 -20.91 -47.99
CA TRP A 12 7.90 -19.92 -49.07
C TRP A 12 9.16 -19.88 -49.94
N ALA A 13 10.35 -19.90 -49.34
CA ALA A 13 11.61 -19.94 -50.09
C ALA A 13 11.71 -21.19 -50.98
N TRP A 14 11.33 -22.36 -50.46
CA TRP A 14 11.26 -23.59 -51.25
C TRP A 14 10.26 -23.48 -52.41
N LEU A 15 9.10 -22.86 -52.17
CA LEU A 15 8.09 -22.62 -53.21
C LEU A 15 8.60 -21.66 -54.29
N LEU A 16 9.31 -20.59 -53.91
CA LEU A 16 9.92 -19.66 -54.89
C LEU A 16 11.00 -20.32 -55.74
N LEU A 17 11.75 -21.28 -55.18
CA LEU A 17 12.73 -22.07 -55.94
C LEU A 17 12.09 -22.94 -57.03
N ALA A 18 10.77 -23.15 -57.02
CA ALA A 18 10.06 -23.89 -58.05
C ALA A 18 10.07 -23.20 -59.42
N VAL A 19 10.40 -21.90 -59.50
CA VAL A 19 10.54 -21.16 -60.76
C VAL A 19 11.73 -21.66 -61.58
N ILE A 20 12.78 -22.17 -60.94
CA ILE A 20 14.01 -22.62 -61.62
C ILE A 20 13.76 -23.88 -62.49
N PRO A 21 13.10 -24.93 -61.99
CA PRO A 21 12.67 -26.08 -62.82
C PRO A 21 11.80 -25.72 -64.02
N VAL A 22 11.03 -24.62 -63.97
CA VAL A 22 10.22 -24.16 -65.11
C VAL A 22 11.11 -23.68 -66.26
N ALA A 23 12.21 -22.99 -65.94
CA ALA A 23 13.20 -22.54 -66.94
C ALA A 23 14.18 -23.66 -67.35
N VAL A 24 14.48 -24.59 -66.45
CA VAL A 24 15.48 -25.64 -66.63
C VAL A 24 14.90 -27.00 -66.19
N PRO A 25 14.20 -27.73 -67.08
CA PRO A 25 13.38 -28.89 -66.71
C PRO A 25 14.12 -30.05 -66.03
N TRP A 26 15.40 -30.28 -66.36
CA TRP A 26 16.19 -31.36 -65.76
C TRP A 26 16.49 -31.15 -64.27
N LEU A 27 16.35 -29.91 -63.75
CA LEU A 27 16.48 -29.59 -62.32
C LEU A 27 15.21 -29.93 -61.51
N GLY A 28 14.10 -30.31 -62.16
CA GLY A 28 12.84 -30.63 -61.46
C GLY A 28 12.98 -31.76 -60.43
N ALA A 29 13.74 -32.81 -60.76
CA ALA A 29 14.01 -33.90 -59.83
C ALA A 29 14.78 -33.42 -58.57
N ALA A 30 15.76 -32.52 -58.75
CA ALA A 30 16.53 -31.97 -57.63
C ALA A 30 15.65 -31.12 -56.69
N TRP A 31 14.73 -30.32 -57.24
CA TRP A 31 13.77 -29.55 -56.44
C TRP A 31 12.82 -30.43 -55.62
N LEU A 32 12.31 -31.52 -56.20
CA LEU A 32 11.48 -32.51 -55.50
C LEU A 32 12.24 -33.20 -54.37
N TRP A 33 13.49 -33.62 -54.61
CA TRP A 33 14.34 -34.21 -53.56
C TRP A 33 14.62 -33.24 -52.43
N LEU A 34 14.88 -31.96 -52.75
CA LEU A 34 15.08 -30.92 -51.74
C LEU A 34 13.80 -30.70 -50.91
N GLY A 35 12.63 -30.74 -51.54
CA GLY A 35 11.34 -30.70 -50.86
C GLY A 35 11.10 -31.91 -49.94
N ALA A 36 11.43 -33.12 -50.39
CA ALA A 36 11.32 -34.33 -49.59
C ALA A 36 12.24 -34.29 -48.36
N ILE A 37 13.51 -33.88 -48.53
CA ILE A 37 14.46 -33.71 -47.41
C ILE A 37 13.94 -32.65 -46.43
N PHE A 38 13.44 -31.52 -46.94
CA PHE A 38 12.85 -30.47 -46.10
C PHE A 38 11.64 -30.99 -45.32
N ALA A 39 10.72 -31.71 -45.96
CA ALA A 39 9.56 -32.30 -45.30
C ALA A 39 9.96 -33.28 -44.19
N VAL A 40 10.95 -34.14 -44.44
CA VAL A 40 11.50 -35.05 -43.42
C VAL A 40 12.06 -34.26 -42.23
N LEU A 41 12.87 -33.22 -42.47
CA LEU A 41 13.41 -32.37 -41.39
C LEU A 41 12.30 -31.70 -40.55
N VAL A 42 11.27 -31.16 -41.21
CA VAL A 42 10.12 -30.52 -40.55
C VAL A 42 9.35 -31.51 -39.67
N ILE A 43 9.10 -32.72 -40.19
CA ILE A 43 8.39 -33.79 -39.46
C ILE A 43 9.23 -34.27 -38.28
N THR A 44 10.52 -34.55 -38.50
CA THR A 44 11.43 -35.01 -37.44
C THR A 44 11.54 -33.99 -36.31
N ASP A 45 11.70 -32.71 -36.62
CA ASP A 45 11.75 -31.63 -35.62
C ASP A 45 10.44 -31.51 -34.83
N GLY A 46 9.30 -31.67 -35.51
CA GLY A 46 7.97 -31.69 -34.88
C GLY A 46 7.78 -32.89 -33.95
N VAL A 47 8.14 -34.10 -34.39
CA VAL A 47 8.05 -35.34 -33.62
C VAL A 47 8.94 -35.25 -32.37
N ILE A 48 10.19 -34.81 -32.51
CA ILE A 48 11.11 -34.63 -31.38
C ILE A 48 10.49 -33.66 -30.35
N SER A 49 9.98 -32.51 -30.79
CA SER A 49 9.36 -31.52 -29.89
C SER A 49 8.07 -32.03 -29.22
N ARG A 50 7.30 -32.89 -29.90
CA ARG A 50 6.05 -33.47 -29.37
C ARG A 50 6.28 -34.48 -28.24
N PHE A 51 7.36 -35.26 -28.32
CA PHE A 51 7.70 -36.30 -27.34
C PHE A 51 8.66 -35.82 -26.23
N GLN A 52 9.26 -34.64 -26.37
CA GLN A 52 10.03 -34.04 -25.28
C GLN A 52 9.16 -33.76 -24.05
N LYS A 53 9.68 -34.15 -22.88
CA LYS A 53 9.14 -33.78 -21.57
C LYS A 53 9.15 -32.26 -21.43
N SER A 54 8.13 -31.71 -20.78
CA SER A 54 8.10 -30.29 -20.43
C SER A 54 9.20 -29.95 -19.42
N VAL A 55 9.66 -28.71 -19.46
CA VAL A 55 10.58 -28.16 -18.44
C VAL A 55 9.83 -28.07 -17.11
N GLU A 56 10.46 -28.46 -16.03
CA GLU A 56 9.92 -28.29 -14.67
C GLU A 56 10.14 -26.84 -14.26
N ILE A 57 9.08 -26.21 -13.75
CA ILE A 57 9.10 -24.80 -13.37
C ILE A 57 8.62 -24.69 -11.93
N SER A 58 9.35 -23.92 -11.13
CA SER A 58 8.88 -23.45 -9.84
C SER A 58 9.02 -21.94 -9.73
N ARG A 59 8.07 -21.31 -9.04
CA ARG A 59 8.06 -19.87 -8.78
C ARG A 59 8.30 -19.63 -7.29
N ARG A 60 9.11 -18.63 -6.99
CA ARG A 60 9.32 -18.10 -5.65
C ARG A 60 9.00 -16.62 -5.68
N LEU A 61 7.87 -16.27 -5.07
CA LEU A 61 7.45 -14.89 -4.88
C LEU A 61 8.17 -14.30 -3.66
N PRO A 62 8.42 -12.97 -3.63
CA PRO A 62 8.90 -12.33 -2.43
C PRO A 62 7.84 -12.44 -1.32
N GLY A 63 8.28 -12.49 -0.06
CA GLY A 63 7.35 -12.71 1.07
C GLY A 63 6.33 -11.59 1.26
N ARG A 64 6.60 -10.38 0.74
CA ARG A 64 5.69 -9.22 0.75
C ARG A 64 5.96 -8.37 -0.49
N PHE A 65 4.91 -7.88 -1.13
CA PHE A 65 5.01 -6.77 -2.08
C PHE A 65 4.56 -5.49 -1.41
N ALA A 66 5.23 -4.39 -1.74
CA ALA A 66 4.75 -3.04 -1.42
C ALA A 66 4.16 -2.40 -2.69
N LEU A 67 3.07 -1.67 -2.52
CA LEU A 67 2.38 -0.97 -3.60
C LEU A 67 3.35 -0.05 -4.36
N GLY A 68 3.45 -0.20 -5.68
CA GLY A 68 4.30 0.64 -6.54
C GLY A 68 5.80 0.36 -6.44
N GLU A 69 6.24 -0.59 -5.61
CA GLU A 69 7.65 -1.01 -5.53
C GLU A 69 7.88 -2.28 -6.34
N ALA A 70 9.07 -2.38 -6.94
CA ALA A 70 9.47 -3.57 -7.67
C ALA A 70 9.82 -4.71 -6.70
N GLY A 71 9.05 -5.79 -6.73
CA GLY A 71 9.37 -7.05 -6.06
C GLY A 71 10.07 -8.02 -7.01
N GLU A 72 11.20 -8.59 -6.58
CA GLU A 72 11.92 -9.58 -7.39
C GLU A 72 11.23 -10.95 -7.32
N VAL A 73 10.67 -11.39 -8.45
CA VAL A 73 10.13 -12.73 -8.62
C VAL A 73 11.18 -13.65 -9.21
N ARG A 74 11.34 -14.84 -8.62
CA ARG A 74 12.31 -15.83 -9.05
C ARG A 74 11.61 -17.04 -9.68
N LEU A 75 11.89 -17.27 -10.96
CA LEU A 75 11.53 -18.49 -11.67
C LEU A 75 12.73 -19.43 -11.71
N ILE A 76 12.51 -20.67 -11.30
CA ILE A 76 13.51 -21.75 -11.33
C ILE A 76 13.07 -22.71 -12.43
N LEU A 77 13.90 -22.83 -13.45
CA LEU A 77 13.62 -23.59 -14.68
C LEU A 77 14.58 -24.77 -14.75
N ARG A 78 14.04 -25.99 -14.71
CA ARG A 78 14.84 -27.22 -14.73
C ARG A 78 14.54 -28.03 -15.98
N ASN A 79 15.57 -28.29 -16.77
CA ASN A 79 15.48 -29.09 -17.98
C ASN A 79 16.09 -30.48 -17.75
N ASP A 80 15.23 -31.48 -17.57
CA ASP A 80 15.68 -32.88 -17.42
C ASP A 80 15.89 -33.61 -18.76
N THR A 81 15.77 -32.91 -19.90
CA THR A 81 15.94 -33.51 -21.23
C THR A 81 17.39 -33.42 -21.71
N LYS A 82 17.77 -34.32 -22.64
CA LYS A 82 19.10 -34.36 -23.27
C LYS A 82 19.37 -33.21 -24.25
N LEU A 83 18.33 -32.47 -24.62
CA LEU A 83 18.40 -31.37 -25.57
C LEU A 83 18.16 -30.05 -24.84
N ALA A 84 18.81 -28.99 -25.28
CA ALA A 84 18.58 -27.67 -24.71
C ALA A 84 17.14 -27.22 -24.98
N ALA A 85 16.54 -26.54 -24.00
CA ALA A 85 15.18 -26.03 -24.10
C ALA A 85 15.22 -24.53 -24.38
N LYS A 86 14.89 -24.15 -25.61
CA LYS A 86 14.67 -22.74 -26.00
C LYS A 86 13.25 -22.34 -25.62
N LEU A 87 13.11 -21.36 -24.74
CA LEU A 87 11.85 -20.99 -24.09
C LEU A 87 11.58 -19.49 -24.19
N GLU A 88 10.30 -19.16 -24.25
CA GLU A 88 9.75 -17.83 -23.99
C GLU A 88 8.68 -17.98 -22.90
N ILE A 89 8.80 -17.23 -21.81
CA ILE A 89 8.03 -17.42 -20.57
C ILE A 89 7.29 -16.14 -20.21
N PHE A 90 6.00 -16.29 -19.93
CA PHE A 90 5.16 -15.28 -19.30
C PHE A 90 4.69 -15.82 -17.95
N ASP A 91 4.95 -15.07 -16.88
CA ASP A 91 4.72 -15.51 -15.49
C ASP A 91 3.28 -15.35 -15.00
N GLY A 92 2.32 -15.03 -15.88
CA GLY A 92 0.92 -14.85 -15.46
C GLY A 92 0.76 -13.77 -14.39
N ILE A 93 1.50 -12.66 -14.52
CA ILE A 93 1.44 -11.55 -13.54
C ILE A 93 0.01 -10.97 -13.45
N PRO A 94 -0.40 -10.42 -12.28
CA PRO A 94 -1.73 -9.84 -12.11
C PRO A 94 -2.05 -8.75 -13.14
N PRO A 95 -3.32 -8.54 -13.50
CA PRO A 95 -3.72 -7.45 -14.38
C PRO A 95 -3.27 -6.08 -13.85
N GLY A 96 -2.74 -5.24 -14.73
CA GLY A 96 -2.21 -3.93 -14.37
C GLY A 96 -0.83 -3.94 -13.72
N ALA A 97 -0.23 -5.11 -13.45
CA ALA A 97 1.15 -5.20 -13.00
C ALA A 97 2.14 -4.86 -14.12
N VAL A 98 3.28 -4.28 -13.76
CA VAL A 98 4.35 -3.92 -14.69
C VAL A 98 5.55 -4.85 -14.46
N ALA A 99 5.95 -5.57 -15.51
CA ALA A 99 7.13 -6.44 -15.50
C ALA A 99 7.95 -6.22 -16.79
N PRO A 100 8.94 -5.30 -16.78
CA PRO A 100 9.61 -4.84 -17.99
C PRO A 100 10.47 -5.93 -18.67
N THR A 101 10.84 -6.97 -17.93
CA THR A 101 11.69 -8.07 -18.40
C THR A 101 10.88 -9.28 -18.88
N LEU A 102 9.55 -9.17 -18.95
CA LEU A 102 8.68 -10.21 -19.53
C LEU A 102 8.23 -9.82 -20.95
N PRO A 103 8.09 -10.81 -21.87
CA PRO A 103 8.42 -12.22 -21.67
C PRO A 103 9.93 -12.45 -21.55
N TRP A 104 10.31 -13.37 -20.66
CA TRP A 104 11.69 -13.82 -20.62
C TRP A 104 11.94 -14.80 -21.76
N ALA A 105 12.96 -14.55 -22.58
CA ALA A 105 13.38 -15.44 -23.65
C ALA A 105 14.81 -15.93 -23.41
N GLY A 106 15.03 -17.24 -23.47
CA GLY A 106 16.35 -17.82 -23.24
C GLY A 106 16.41 -19.33 -23.43
N GLU A 107 17.57 -19.90 -23.11
CA GLU A 107 17.85 -21.32 -23.27
C GLU A 107 18.23 -21.96 -21.94
N VAL A 108 17.60 -23.10 -21.63
CA VAL A 108 17.95 -23.94 -20.48
C VAL A 108 18.78 -25.13 -20.98
N PRO A 109 20.07 -25.23 -20.60
CA PRO A 109 20.92 -26.33 -21.05
C PRO A 109 20.39 -27.71 -20.63
N PRO A 110 20.81 -28.78 -21.32
CA PRO A 110 20.46 -30.15 -20.94
C PRO A 110 20.85 -30.47 -19.50
N HIS A 111 19.97 -31.15 -18.75
CA HIS A 111 20.20 -31.58 -17.37
C HIS A 111 20.66 -30.46 -16.42
N ARG A 112 20.24 -29.22 -16.68
CA ARG A 112 20.58 -28.05 -15.86
C ARG A 112 19.35 -27.32 -15.37
N GLU A 113 19.59 -26.57 -14.29
CA GLU A 113 18.68 -25.59 -13.73
C GLU A 113 19.21 -24.19 -14.00
N ILE A 114 18.33 -23.26 -14.36
CA ILE A 114 18.62 -21.83 -14.37
C ILE A 114 17.63 -21.07 -13.50
N LYS A 115 18.07 -19.94 -12.95
CA LYS A 115 17.26 -19.04 -12.13
C LYS A 115 17.09 -17.73 -12.88
N VAL A 116 15.83 -17.39 -13.15
CA VAL A 116 15.45 -16.15 -13.81
C VAL A 116 14.84 -15.24 -12.75
N PHE A 117 15.45 -14.08 -12.59
CA PHE A 117 15.00 -13.04 -11.68
C PHE A 117 14.36 -11.93 -12.52
N HIS A 118 13.12 -11.58 -12.20
CA HIS A 118 12.41 -10.55 -12.93
C HIS A 118 11.66 -9.62 -11.95
N PRO A 119 11.84 -8.30 -12.05
CA PRO A 119 11.13 -7.36 -11.20
C PRO A 119 9.66 -7.23 -11.64
N VAL A 120 8.75 -7.33 -10.68
CA VAL A 120 7.31 -7.12 -10.88
C VAL A 120 6.84 -6.00 -9.96
N THR A 121 6.21 -4.98 -10.53
CA THR A 121 5.60 -3.87 -9.79
C THR A 121 4.09 -4.03 -9.79
N LEU A 122 3.49 -4.03 -8.60
CA LEU A 122 2.04 -4.18 -8.40
C LEU A 122 1.42 -2.82 -8.08
N LEU A 123 0.38 -2.45 -8.84
CA LEU A 123 -0.24 -1.13 -8.78
C LEU A 123 -1.54 -1.09 -7.96
N SER A 124 -1.95 -2.22 -7.38
CA SER A 124 -3.13 -2.32 -6.52
C SER A 124 -2.81 -3.08 -5.24
N ARG A 125 -3.25 -2.55 -4.09
CA ARG A 125 -3.09 -3.19 -2.77
C ARG A 125 -4.09 -4.33 -2.56
N GLY A 126 -3.86 -5.12 -1.51
CA GLY A 126 -4.75 -6.23 -1.12
C GLY A 126 -4.25 -7.57 -1.65
N GLU A 127 -5.18 -8.50 -1.88
CA GLU A 127 -4.86 -9.82 -2.42
C GLU A 127 -4.86 -9.79 -3.94
N VAL A 128 -3.75 -10.21 -4.55
CA VAL A 128 -3.60 -10.35 -6.00
C VAL A 128 -3.24 -11.79 -6.34
N ILE A 129 -3.60 -12.20 -7.55
CA ILE A 129 -3.40 -13.57 -8.01
C ILE A 129 -2.34 -13.59 -9.10
N PHE A 130 -1.25 -14.30 -8.85
CA PHE A 130 -0.32 -14.72 -9.90
C PHE A 130 -0.86 -15.98 -10.55
N SER A 131 -1.32 -15.86 -11.79
CA SER A 131 -1.86 -16.96 -12.56
C SER A 131 -0.79 -17.96 -12.99
N LYS A 132 -1.23 -19.00 -13.71
CA LYS A 132 -0.36 -20.01 -14.33
C LYS A 132 0.72 -19.39 -15.22
N VAL A 133 1.87 -20.03 -15.25
CA VAL A 133 3.00 -19.64 -16.10
C VAL A 133 2.77 -20.18 -17.52
N HIS A 134 2.75 -19.29 -18.50
CA HIS A 134 2.64 -19.64 -19.90
C HIS A 134 4.04 -19.80 -20.49
N VAL A 135 4.34 -21.01 -20.95
CA VAL A 135 5.63 -21.35 -21.55
C VAL A 135 5.43 -21.64 -23.02
N ARG A 136 6.22 -20.99 -23.86
CA ARG A 136 6.34 -21.30 -25.28
C ARG A 136 7.72 -21.90 -25.51
N ARG A 137 7.76 -23.19 -25.83
CA ARG A 137 8.99 -23.91 -26.19
C ARG A 137 9.15 -23.95 -27.70
N PHE A 138 10.35 -23.63 -28.18
CA PHE A 138 10.74 -23.79 -29.57
C PHE A 138 11.34 -25.18 -29.78
N SER A 139 11.06 -25.79 -30.93
CA SER A 139 11.70 -27.03 -31.34
C SER A 139 13.22 -26.82 -31.59
N PRO A 140 14.04 -27.88 -31.64
CA PRO A 140 15.48 -27.77 -31.86
C PRO A 140 15.88 -26.93 -33.09
N LEU A 141 15.20 -27.13 -34.23
CA LEU A 141 15.39 -26.32 -35.45
C LEU A 141 14.60 -25.00 -35.42
N GLY A 142 13.76 -24.79 -34.41
CA GLY A 142 12.94 -23.60 -34.25
C GLY A 142 11.80 -23.50 -35.27
N LEU A 143 11.40 -24.61 -35.90
CA LEU A 143 10.33 -24.66 -36.90
C LEU A 143 8.95 -24.71 -36.24
N TRP A 144 8.86 -25.31 -35.06
CA TRP A 144 7.62 -25.48 -34.31
C TRP A 144 7.68 -24.79 -32.95
N THR A 145 6.51 -24.39 -32.47
CA THR A 145 6.29 -23.93 -31.10
C THR A 145 5.26 -24.81 -30.39
N ARG A 146 5.52 -25.06 -29.11
CA ARG A 146 4.60 -25.76 -28.21
C ARG A 146 4.30 -24.87 -27.01
N LYS A 147 3.02 -24.61 -26.77
CA LYS A 147 2.54 -23.86 -25.61
C LYS A 147 2.15 -24.84 -24.49
N THR A 148 2.58 -24.57 -23.27
CA THR A 148 2.22 -25.33 -22.06
C THR A 148 1.93 -24.37 -20.91
N LEU A 149 1.00 -24.74 -20.04
CA LEU A 149 0.69 -24.03 -18.80
C LEU A 149 1.33 -24.78 -17.63
N HIS A 150 1.95 -24.03 -16.72
CA HIS A 150 2.62 -24.56 -15.53
C HIS A 150 2.13 -23.84 -14.28
N LEU A 151 2.32 -24.48 -13.13
CA LEU A 151 1.88 -24.00 -11.82
C LEU A 151 0.36 -23.85 -11.69
N THR A 152 -0.05 -23.47 -10.49
CA THR A 152 -1.41 -23.07 -10.12
C THR A 152 -1.43 -21.60 -9.74
N ASP A 153 -2.63 -21.06 -9.60
CA ASP A 153 -2.82 -19.70 -9.14
C ASP A 153 -2.29 -19.56 -7.70
N GLU A 154 -1.53 -18.49 -7.46
CA GLU A 154 -0.89 -18.20 -6.17
C GLU A 154 -1.34 -16.82 -5.70
N VAL A 155 -1.90 -16.75 -4.49
CA VAL A 155 -2.41 -15.51 -3.91
C VAL A 155 -1.31 -14.84 -3.12
N VAL A 156 -1.09 -13.56 -3.37
CA VAL A 156 -0.09 -12.74 -2.67
C VAL A 156 -0.70 -11.46 -2.13
N LYS A 157 -0.20 -11.04 -0.97
CA LYS A 157 -0.58 -9.80 -0.30
C LYS A 157 0.32 -8.65 -0.72
N VAL A 158 -0.32 -7.57 -1.17
CA VAL A 158 0.30 -6.29 -1.49
C VAL A 158 -0.04 -5.30 -0.39
N TYR A 159 0.99 -4.81 0.28
CA TYR A 159 0.89 -3.89 1.41
C TYR A 159 1.01 -2.43 0.95
N PRO A 160 0.44 -1.46 1.69
CA PRO A 160 0.68 -0.05 1.46
C PRO A 160 2.18 0.27 1.53
N ASN A 161 2.65 1.15 0.63
CA ASN A 161 4.04 1.63 0.66
C ASN A 161 4.16 2.91 1.49
N TYR A 162 4.44 2.73 2.78
CA TYR A 162 4.47 3.82 3.75
C TYR A 162 5.90 4.25 4.16
N GLU A 163 6.92 3.50 3.75
CA GLU A 163 8.33 3.76 4.12
C GLU A 163 8.84 5.11 3.58
N PRO A 164 8.61 5.48 2.30
CA PRO A 164 9.00 6.80 1.79
C PRO A 164 8.32 7.92 2.57
N VAL A 165 7.01 7.76 2.85
CA VAL A 165 6.21 8.75 3.58
C VAL A 165 6.77 8.97 4.99
N ILE A 166 7.14 7.89 5.70
CA ILE A 166 7.82 7.99 7.00
C ILE A 166 9.15 8.71 6.86
N ARG A 167 9.99 8.31 5.92
CA ARG A 167 11.32 8.91 5.76
C ARG A 167 11.22 10.41 5.49
N PHE A 168 10.36 10.81 4.54
CA PHE A 168 10.14 12.22 4.21
C PHE A 168 9.53 13.00 5.37
N ALA A 169 8.50 12.46 6.03
CA ALA A 169 7.90 13.12 7.19
C ALA A 169 8.93 13.30 8.32
N LEU A 170 9.72 12.28 8.65
CA LEU A 170 10.75 12.40 9.69
C LEU A 170 11.81 13.44 9.33
N LEU A 171 12.24 13.52 8.07
CA LEU A 171 13.17 14.56 7.61
C LEU A 171 12.54 15.96 7.73
N ALA A 172 11.30 16.14 7.29
CA ALA A 172 10.59 17.41 7.40
C ALA A 172 10.40 17.86 8.87
N MET A 173 10.34 16.90 9.79
CA MET A 173 10.12 17.15 11.21
C MET A 173 11.40 17.31 12.04
N GLN A 174 12.57 16.95 11.49
CA GLN A 174 13.87 17.13 12.18
C GLN A 174 14.20 18.61 12.47
N HIS A 175 13.57 19.54 11.74
CA HIS A 175 13.73 20.98 11.95
C HIS A 175 12.80 21.58 13.01
N ARG A 176 12.01 20.77 13.73
CA ARG A 176 11.30 21.26 14.92
C ARG A 176 12.28 21.36 16.09
N GLU A 177 12.75 22.58 16.35
CA GLU A 177 13.31 22.94 17.65
C GLU A 177 12.29 22.57 18.73
N SER A 178 12.71 21.81 19.74
CA SER A 178 11.86 21.49 20.88
C SER A 178 11.36 22.80 21.49
N PRO A 179 10.06 22.97 21.81
CA PRO A 179 9.61 24.14 22.56
C PRO A 179 10.19 24.06 23.97
N MET A 180 11.40 24.59 24.11
CA MET A 180 12.16 24.77 25.33
C MET A 180 11.43 25.86 26.13
N GLY A 181 10.55 25.47 27.06
CA GLY A 181 9.91 26.43 27.98
C GLY A 181 8.51 26.12 28.50
N ILE A 182 7.82 25.07 28.06
CA ILE A 182 6.48 24.79 28.59
C ILE A 182 6.58 24.07 29.94
N VAL A 183 6.33 24.79 31.03
CA VAL A 183 6.14 24.24 32.38
C VAL A 183 4.94 23.29 32.35
N ARG A 184 5.21 21.99 32.29
CA ARG A 184 4.17 20.95 32.32
C ARG A 184 3.61 20.85 33.74
N ARG A 185 2.39 21.34 33.96
CA ARG A 185 1.70 21.18 35.24
C ARG A 185 1.29 19.71 35.42
N PRO A 186 1.67 19.03 36.53
CA PRO A 186 1.26 17.66 36.78
C PRO A 186 -0.25 17.57 36.99
N ARG A 187 -0.90 16.54 36.41
CA ARG A 187 -2.28 16.17 36.70
C ARG A 187 -2.29 15.06 37.76
N ALA A 188 -3.25 15.09 38.69
CA ALA A 188 -3.42 14.02 39.67
C ALA A 188 -3.87 12.73 38.97
N GLY A 189 -3.20 11.60 39.26
CA GLY A 189 -3.60 10.26 38.79
C GLY A 189 -2.77 9.62 37.68
N SER A 190 -1.63 10.19 37.26
CA SER A 190 -0.71 9.54 36.32
C SER A 190 0.26 8.58 37.01
N SER A 191 0.52 7.43 36.38
CA SER A 191 1.59 6.52 36.80
C SER A 191 2.93 7.20 36.53
N ARG A 192 3.73 7.32 37.58
CA ARG A 192 5.02 8.00 37.58
C ARG A 192 6.12 6.94 37.54
N ASP A 193 6.82 6.82 36.42
CA ASP A 193 7.99 5.96 36.33
C ASP A 193 9.23 6.77 36.73
N PHE A 194 10.12 6.14 37.50
CA PHE A 194 11.38 6.76 37.89
C PHE A 194 12.19 7.09 36.64
N HIS A 195 12.53 8.37 36.47
CA HIS A 195 13.32 8.85 35.34
C HIS A 195 14.80 8.90 35.71
N GLN A 196 15.13 9.70 36.72
CA GLN A 196 16.50 9.90 37.18
C GLN A 196 16.52 10.44 38.61
N LEU A 197 17.69 10.34 39.25
CA LEU A 197 17.98 11.08 40.48
C LEU A 197 18.53 12.45 40.10
N ARG A 198 17.95 13.51 40.67
CA ARG A 198 18.45 14.88 40.53
C ARG A 198 18.61 15.55 41.88
N ASP A 199 19.35 16.65 41.90
CA ASP A 199 19.45 17.47 43.10
C ASP A 199 18.08 18.02 43.49
N TYR A 200 17.82 18.02 44.79
CA TYR A 200 16.61 18.59 45.36
C TYR A 200 16.54 20.08 45.03
N ARG A 201 15.35 20.53 44.63
CA ARG A 201 15.05 21.95 44.43
C ARG A 201 13.98 22.37 45.42
N ASP A 202 14.11 23.58 45.95
CA ASP A 202 13.10 24.14 46.84
C ASP A 202 11.73 24.16 46.13
N GLY A 203 10.76 23.49 46.76
CA GLY A 203 9.43 23.23 46.20
C GLY A 203 9.17 21.77 45.83
N ASP A 204 10.19 20.91 45.82
CA ASP A 204 10.00 19.47 45.64
C ASP A 204 9.32 18.85 46.88
N PRO A 205 8.29 18.00 46.71
CA PRO A 205 7.64 17.30 47.82
C PRO A 205 8.63 16.41 48.57
N LEU A 206 8.58 16.43 49.91
CA LEU A 206 9.47 15.62 50.76
C LEU A 206 9.36 14.11 50.47
N ALA A 207 8.21 13.64 50.00
CA ALA A 207 8.01 12.24 49.61
C ALA A 207 8.85 11.81 48.38
N GLN A 208 9.29 12.76 47.56
CA GLN A 208 10.14 12.48 46.39
C GLN A 208 11.62 12.35 46.75
N ILE A 209 12.04 12.77 47.95
CA ILE A 209 13.41 12.64 48.42
C ILE A 209 13.81 11.16 48.46
N ASP A 210 14.93 10.83 47.82
CA ASP A 210 15.56 9.53 47.97
C ASP A 210 16.53 9.57 49.14
N TRP A 211 16.07 9.11 50.31
CA TRP A 211 16.89 9.12 51.53
C TRP A 211 18.14 8.26 51.43
N LYS A 212 18.11 7.19 50.63
CA LYS A 212 19.25 6.28 50.44
C LYS A 212 20.33 6.93 49.58
N ALA A 213 19.95 7.61 48.50
CA ALA A 213 20.88 8.36 47.66
C ALA A 213 21.42 9.60 48.40
N THR A 214 20.55 10.31 49.12
CA THR A 214 20.90 11.47 49.95
C THR A 214 21.95 11.13 51.00
N SER A 215 21.76 10.01 51.72
CA SER A 215 22.73 9.52 52.73
C SER A 215 24.12 9.24 52.14
N ARG A 216 24.19 8.77 50.89
CA ARG A 216 25.47 8.45 50.23
C ARG A 216 26.18 9.67 49.66
N ARG A 217 25.44 10.62 49.10
CA ARG A 217 26.02 11.81 48.46
C ARG A 217 26.17 13.02 49.38
N GLN A 218 25.64 12.96 50.61
CA GLN A 218 25.66 14.05 51.58
C GLN A 218 25.03 15.36 51.05
N MET A 219 24.12 15.24 50.09
CA MET A 219 23.30 16.33 49.55
C MET A 219 21.90 15.81 49.26
N LEU A 220 20.87 16.67 49.37
CA LEU A 220 19.48 16.28 49.16
C LEU A 220 19.25 15.89 47.69
N ILE A 221 18.80 14.66 47.47
CA ILE A 221 18.50 14.11 46.15
C ILE A 221 17.01 13.81 46.05
N SER A 222 16.39 14.32 45.00
CA SER A 222 14.98 14.07 44.67
C SER A 222 14.87 13.07 43.50
N ARG A 223 13.89 12.18 43.58
CA ARG A 223 13.51 11.30 42.47
C ARG A 223 12.72 12.11 41.46
N ASP A 224 13.30 12.26 40.27
CA ASP A 224 12.60 12.82 39.12
C ASP A 224 11.76 11.71 38.50
N PHE A 225 10.46 11.97 38.35
CA PHE A 225 9.53 11.01 37.78
C PHE A 225 9.09 11.49 36.41
N GLN A 226 9.24 10.66 35.39
CA GLN A 226 8.68 10.94 34.08
C GLN A 226 7.26 10.39 34.01
N GLU A 227 6.35 11.21 33.52
CA GLU A 227 4.97 10.80 33.31
C GLU A 227 4.91 9.91 32.06
N GLN A 228 4.84 8.60 32.25
CA GLN A 228 4.65 7.66 31.15
C GLN A 228 3.16 7.67 30.77
N ARG A 229 2.79 8.58 29.86
CA ARG A 229 1.44 8.59 29.27
C ARG A 229 1.38 7.56 28.15
N ASN A 230 1.06 6.31 28.48
CA ASN A 230 0.67 5.31 27.49
C ASN A 230 -0.73 5.69 26.95
N GLN A 231 -0.79 6.55 25.94
CA GLN A 231 -2.08 7.01 25.42
C GLN A 231 -2.63 6.02 24.42
N SER A 232 -3.96 5.98 24.30
CA SER A 232 -4.63 5.18 23.29
C SER A 232 -5.11 6.10 22.18
N ILE A 233 -4.67 5.82 20.96
CA ILE A 233 -5.11 6.45 19.73
C ILE A 233 -6.00 5.46 19.00
N VAL A 234 -7.19 5.89 18.63
CA VAL A 234 -8.14 5.10 17.86
C VAL A 234 -8.38 5.79 16.54
N PHE A 235 -8.00 5.16 15.44
CA PHE A 235 -8.40 5.59 14.11
C PHE A 235 -9.81 5.07 13.82
N LEU A 236 -10.76 5.98 13.67
CA LEU A 236 -12.10 5.68 13.17
C LEU A 236 -12.11 5.98 11.67
N LEU A 237 -11.98 4.94 10.86
CA LEU A 237 -11.76 5.03 9.42
C LEU A 237 -13.06 4.83 8.65
N ASP A 238 -13.48 5.85 7.91
CA ASP A 238 -14.56 5.74 6.95
C ASP A 238 -14.11 4.89 5.74
N THR A 239 -14.89 3.88 5.36
CA THR A 239 -14.69 3.07 4.15
C THR A 239 -15.88 3.16 3.19
N GLY A 240 -16.75 4.16 3.37
CA GLY A 240 -17.94 4.40 2.57
C GLY A 240 -17.69 5.00 1.19
N ARG A 241 -18.78 5.22 0.47
CA ARG A 241 -18.79 5.72 -0.92
C ARG A 241 -18.02 7.02 -1.12
N ARG A 242 -17.97 7.89 -0.10
CA ARG A 242 -17.29 9.20 -0.17
C ARG A 242 -15.77 9.08 -0.24
N MET A 243 -15.25 7.96 0.24
CA MET A 243 -13.82 7.67 0.27
C MET A 243 -13.29 7.15 -1.06
N ARG A 244 -14.17 6.93 -2.05
CA ARG A 244 -13.83 6.48 -3.41
C ARG A 244 -13.30 7.61 -4.30
N ALA A 245 -13.10 8.81 -3.76
CA ALA A 245 -12.52 9.92 -4.50
C ALA A 245 -11.07 9.59 -4.92
N MET A 246 -10.69 10.07 -6.11
CA MET A 246 -9.35 9.90 -6.67
C MET A 246 -8.55 11.20 -6.51
N ASP A 247 -7.24 11.07 -6.36
CA ASP A 247 -6.26 12.16 -6.48
C ASP A 247 -5.32 11.81 -7.64
N GLY A 248 -5.62 12.37 -8.82
CA GLY A 248 -5.03 11.88 -10.08
C GLY A 248 -5.38 10.41 -10.32
N ASP A 249 -4.36 9.58 -10.51
CA ASP A 249 -4.51 8.14 -10.74
C ASP A 249 -4.55 7.30 -9.44
N LEU A 250 -4.33 7.92 -8.28
CA LEU A 250 -4.28 7.24 -6.99
C LEU A 250 -5.58 7.42 -6.20
N PRO A 251 -6.10 6.39 -5.52
CA PRO A 251 -7.22 6.55 -4.60
C PRO A 251 -6.83 7.45 -3.41
N GLN A 252 -7.64 8.46 -3.08
CA GLN A 252 -7.41 9.29 -1.89
C GLN A 252 -7.34 8.46 -0.60
N PHE A 253 -8.07 7.35 -0.58
CA PHE A 253 -8.06 6.41 0.52
C PHE A 253 -6.66 5.83 0.82
N ASP A 254 -5.79 5.66 -0.18
CA ASP A 254 -4.41 5.20 0.05
C ASP A 254 -3.57 6.23 0.81
N HIS A 255 -3.82 7.51 0.60
CA HIS A 255 -3.19 8.58 1.38
C HIS A 255 -3.60 8.52 2.86
N ILE A 256 -4.84 8.13 3.16
CA ILE A 256 -5.27 7.91 4.55
C ILE A 256 -4.55 6.72 5.17
N LEU A 257 -4.44 5.61 4.46
CA LEU A 257 -3.71 4.45 4.98
C LEU A 257 -2.26 4.82 5.29
N ASN A 258 -1.61 5.58 4.42
CA ASN A 258 -0.26 6.11 4.65
C ASN A 258 -0.21 7.06 5.86
N ALA A 259 -1.20 7.94 6.04
CA ALA A 259 -1.31 8.82 7.20
C ALA A 259 -1.48 8.04 8.51
N ILE A 260 -2.35 7.02 8.52
CA ILE A 260 -2.52 6.12 9.67
C ILE A 260 -1.20 5.43 10.01
N LEU A 261 -0.51 4.88 9.01
CA LEU A 261 0.75 4.16 9.20
C LEU A 261 1.86 5.09 9.72
N LEU A 262 1.96 6.31 9.20
CA LEU A 262 2.90 7.32 9.68
C LEU A 262 2.64 7.69 11.15
N VAL A 263 1.41 8.08 11.47
CA VAL A 263 1.05 8.48 12.84
C VAL A 263 1.23 7.30 13.80
N SER A 264 0.86 6.09 13.37
CA SER A 264 1.06 4.88 14.15
C SER A 264 2.53 4.59 14.41
N HIS A 265 3.41 4.76 13.42
CA HIS A 265 4.86 4.55 13.59
C HIS A 265 5.43 5.48 14.65
N VAL A 266 5.07 6.76 14.56
CA VAL A 266 5.51 7.79 15.49
C VAL A 266 4.96 7.53 16.89
N ALA A 267 3.67 7.24 17.01
CA ALA A 267 3.00 7.01 18.28
C ALA A 267 3.50 5.75 18.99
N LEU A 268 3.66 4.63 18.24
CA LEU A 268 4.20 3.38 18.78
C LEU A 268 5.63 3.54 19.29
N LYS A 269 6.47 4.33 18.59
CA LYS A 269 7.83 4.67 19.07
C LYS A 269 7.81 5.46 20.37
N GLN A 270 6.76 6.24 20.62
CA GLN A 270 6.59 7.00 21.86
C GLN A 270 5.89 6.20 22.97
N GLY A 271 5.58 4.91 22.75
CA GLY A 271 4.94 4.03 23.73
C GLY A 271 3.42 4.07 23.74
N ASP A 272 2.79 4.80 22.81
CA ASP A 272 1.34 4.85 22.70
C ASP A 272 0.75 3.56 22.10
N GLN A 273 -0.55 3.37 22.31
CA GLN A 273 -1.33 2.24 21.79
C GLN A 273 -2.15 2.68 20.59
N ILE A 274 -2.20 1.85 19.57
CA ILE A 274 -2.96 2.10 18.34
C ILE A 274 -4.11 1.10 18.22
N ALA A 275 -5.30 1.60 17.95
CA ALA A 275 -6.46 0.81 17.56
C ALA A 275 -7.04 1.36 16.25
N VAL A 276 -7.75 0.51 15.50
CA VAL A 276 -8.41 0.90 14.24
C VAL A 276 -9.82 0.33 14.23
N LYS A 277 -10.82 1.18 13.98
CA LYS A 277 -12.19 0.79 13.69
C LYS A 277 -12.56 1.30 12.30
N SER A 278 -13.05 0.45 11.41
CA SER A 278 -13.68 0.91 10.17
C SER A 278 -15.19 0.90 10.23
N PHE A 279 -15.80 1.70 9.37
CA PHE A 279 -17.25 1.74 9.15
C PHE A 279 -17.56 2.14 7.69
N GLY A 280 -18.83 2.21 7.31
CA GLY A 280 -19.22 2.58 5.93
C GLY A 280 -18.96 1.47 4.92
N GLY A 281 -19.17 0.20 5.30
CA GLY A 281 -18.92 -0.95 4.44
C GLY A 281 -18.15 -2.03 5.18
N SER A 282 -16.81 -1.95 5.18
CA SER A 282 -16.01 -2.89 5.95
C SER A 282 -16.09 -2.55 7.44
N ASP A 283 -16.68 -3.44 8.24
CA ASP A 283 -16.75 -3.29 9.70
C ASP A 283 -15.67 -4.16 10.36
N ARG A 284 -14.51 -3.57 10.63
CA ARG A 284 -13.35 -4.26 11.21
C ARG A 284 -12.82 -3.50 12.41
N TRP A 285 -12.39 -4.24 13.42
CA TRP A 285 -11.84 -3.72 14.66
C TRP A 285 -10.49 -4.35 14.97
N LEU A 286 -9.45 -3.54 14.96
CA LEU A 286 -8.16 -3.84 15.56
C LEU A 286 -8.16 -3.29 16.99
N PRO A 287 -8.14 -4.14 18.03
CA PRO A 287 -8.01 -3.68 19.41
C PRO A 287 -6.67 -2.95 19.65
N PRO A 288 -6.53 -2.16 20.72
CA PRO A 288 -5.30 -1.44 21.03
C PRO A 288 -4.06 -2.36 21.07
N VAL A 289 -3.12 -2.12 20.15
CA VAL A 289 -1.83 -2.79 20.07
C VAL A 289 -0.70 -1.83 20.46
N LYS A 290 0.39 -2.36 21.03
CA LYS A 290 1.55 -1.59 21.47
C LYS A 290 2.86 -2.34 21.26
N GLY A 291 3.97 -1.62 21.30
CA GLY A 291 5.32 -2.19 21.21
C GLY A 291 5.79 -2.49 19.79
N SER A 292 6.97 -3.09 19.66
CA SER A 292 7.68 -3.30 18.39
C SER A 292 6.92 -4.17 17.38
N HIS A 293 6.09 -5.11 17.85
CA HIS A 293 5.30 -6.02 17.01
C HIS A 293 3.98 -5.41 16.51
N ALA A 294 3.58 -4.25 17.01
CA ALA A 294 2.31 -3.63 16.66
C ALA A 294 2.24 -3.16 15.20
N MET A 295 3.36 -2.69 14.63
CA MET A 295 3.38 -2.20 13.25
C MET A 295 3.10 -3.32 12.22
N PRO A 296 3.76 -4.49 12.27
CA PRO A 296 3.39 -5.63 11.42
C PRO A 296 1.92 -6.06 11.57
N ILE A 297 1.35 -6.01 12.78
CA ILE A 297 -0.06 -6.33 13.02
C ILE A 297 -0.96 -5.30 12.32
N LEU A 298 -0.65 -4.01 12.46
CA LEU A 298 -1.39 -2.93 11.81
C LEU A 298 -1.34 -3.04 10.29
N LEU A 299 -0.18 -3.33 9.71
CA LEU A 299 -0.04 -3.53 8.26
C LEU A 299 -0.86 -4.71 7.75
N ASN A 300 -0.81 -5.84 8.46
CA ASN A 300 -1.63 -7.01 8.17
C ASN A 300 -3.12 -6.77 8.42
N HIS A 301 -3.49 -5.77 9.21
CA HIS A 301 -4.88 -5.37 9.36
C HIS A 301 -5.33 -4.48 8.19
N LEU A 302 -4.47 -3.56 7.72
CA LEU A 302 -4.81 -2.53 6.73
C LEU A 302 -4.61 -2.95 5.26
N TYR A 303 -3.89 -4.04 4.96
CA TYR A 303 -3.44 -4.35 3.59
C TYR A 303 -4.55 -4.45 2.54
N ASP A 304 -5.71 -4.97 2.93
CA ASP A 304 -6.89 -5.20 2.08
C ASP A 304 -8.04 -4.25 2.42
N TYR A 305 -7.76 -3.13 3.08
CA TYR A 305 -8.77 -2.09 3.28
C TYR A 305 -9.19 -1.49 1.93
N GLN A 306 -10.47 -1.63 1.62
CA GLN A 306 -11.08 -1.11 0.39
C GLN A 306 -12.32 -0.29 0.71
N THR A 307 -12.55 0.73 -0.11
CA THR A 307 -13.73 1.59 -0.03
C THR A 307 -14.90 0.94 -0.75
N THR A 308 -16.07 0.96 -0.11
CA THR A 308 -17.30 0.36 -0.62
C THR A 308 -18.24 1.41 -1.21
N THR A 309 -19.34 0.98 -1.81
CA THR A 309 -20.42 1.87 -2.27
C THR A 309 -21.46 2.15 -1.17
N ALA A 310 -21.29 1.59 0.02
CA ALA A 310 -22.20 1.79 1.14
C ALA A 310 -22.15 3.25 1.66
N PRO A 311 -23.26 3.75 2.21
CA PRO A 311 -23.25 5.02 2.94
C PRO A 311 -22.46 4.91 4.25
N SER A 312 -21.97 6.05 4.73
CA SER A 312 -21.21 6.16 5.97
C SER A 312 -22.16 6.42 7.14
N ASP A 313 -22.39 5.43 8.00
CA ASP A 313 -23.21 5.58 9.22
C ASP A 313 -22.34 6.04 10.40
N PHE A 314 -22.25 7.35 10.62
CA PHE A 314 -21.45 7.94 11.70
C PHE A 314 -22.00 7.61 13.09
N SER A 315 -23.32 7.59 13.25
CA SER A 315 -23.99 7.33 14.53
C SER A 315 -23.73 5.90 15.00
N GLY A 316 -23.97 4.91 14.13
CA GLY A 316 -23.67 3.51 14.43
C GLY A 316 -22.18 3.27 14.67
N ALA A 317 -21.30 3.92 13.91
CA ALA A 317 -19.86 3.82 14.12
C ALA A 317 -19.42 4.34 15.51
N VAL A 318 -19.97 5.48 15.95
CA VAL A 318 -19.70 6.05 17.28
C VAL A 318 -20.26 5.16 18.39
N GLU A 319 -21.49 4.65 18.24
CA GLU A 319 -22.10 3.76 19.24
C GLU A 319 -21.26 2.49 19.45
N GLN A 320 -20.88 1.82 18.37
CA GLN A 320 -20.03 0.64 18.40
C GLN A 320 -18.65 0.94 19.01
N LEU A 321 -18.06 2.09 18.68
CA LEU A 321 -16.78 2.50 19.24
C LEU A 321 -16.90 2.79 20.74
N MET A 322 -17.95 3.48 21.18
CA MET A 322 -18.21 3.77 22.59
C MET A 322 -18.45 2.49 23.41
N ALA A 323 -19.01 1.43 22.83
CA ALA A 323 -19.15 0.14 23.48
C ALA A 323 -17.80 -0.58 23.69
N ARG A 324 -16.90 -0.50 22.70
CA ARG A 324 -15.60 -1.19 22.68
C ARG A 324 -14.51 -0.44 23.44
N GLN A 325 -14.38 0.86 23.19
CA GLN A 325 -13.35 1.72 23.77
C GLN A 325 -13.89 2.44 25.02
N ARG A 326 -13.77 1.77 26.17
CA ARG A 326 -14.24 2.32 27.45
C ARG A 326 -13.27 3.32 28.08
N ARG A 327 -11.98 3.24 27.76
CA ARG A 327 -10.96 4.17 28.27
C ARG A 327 -10.88 5.40 27.38
N ARG A 328 -10.65 6.57 27.98
CA ARG A 328 -10.42 7.81 27.24
C ARG A 328 -9.24 7.63 26.27
N SER A 329 -9.45 8.09 25.05
CA SER A 329 -8.52 7.95 23.92
C SER A 329 -8.57 9.22 23.08
N LEU A 330 -7.53 9.43 22.28
CA LEU A 330 -7.63 10.29 21.10
C LEU A 330 -8.32 9.48 20.00
N VAL A 331 -9.51 9.90 19.59
CA VAL A 331 -10.20 9.31 18.44
C VAL A 331 -10.00 10.23 17.25
N ILE A 332 -9.38 9.68 16.20
CA ILE A 332 -9.12 10.36 14.93
C ILE A 332 -10.12 9.81 13.91
N LEU A 333 -11.16 10.58 13.60
CA LEU A 333 -12.10 10.24 12.53
C LEU A 333 -11.51 10.68 11.18
N LEU A 334 -11.28 9.73 10.30
CA LEU A 334 -10.76 9.94 8.94
C LEU A 334 -11.90 9.75 7.94
N THR A 335 -12.29 10.82 7.25
CA THR A 335 -13.37 10.79 6.26
C THR A 335 -13.15 11.86 5.18
N ASN A 336 -14.04 11.92 4.21
CA ASN A 336 -14.16 12.97 3.22
C ASN A 336 -15.50 13.70 3.46
N LEU A 337 -15.43 14.80 4.21
CA LEU A 337 -16.61 15.54 4.67
C LEU A 337 -17.32 16.23 3.50
N ARG A 338 -18.64 16.09 3.43
CA ARG A 338 -19.48 16.85 2.49
C ARG A 338 -20.51 17.71 3.21
N GLY A 339 -21.04 18.72 2.52
CA GLY A 339 -22.00 19.67 3.09
C GLY A 339 -23.25 18.99 3.68
N GLU A 340 -23.72 17.89 3.08
CA GLU A 340 -24.89 17.17 3.58
C GLU A 340 -24.65 16.39 4.89
N ASP A 341 -23.40 16.20 5.31
CA ASP A 341 -23.04 15.37 6.47
C ASP A 341 -23.28 16.00 7.82
N GLY A 342 -23.35 17.33 7.87
CA GLY A 342 -23.40 18.06 9.15
C GLY A 342 -24.51 17.55 10.07
N LYS A 343 -25.67 17.17 9.51
CA LYS A 343 -26.84 16.71 10.27
C LYS A 343 -26.60 15.40 11.04
N GLU A 344 -25.83 14.49 10.47
CA GLU A 344 -25.56 13.17 11.08
C GLU A 344 -24.23 13.18 11.85
N LEU A 345 -23.22 13.86 11.30
CA LEU A 345 -21.88 13.89 11.86
C LEU A 345 -21.80 14.67 13.18
N ILE A 346 -22.44 15.85 13.26
CA ILE A 346 -22.33 16.73 14.43
C ILE A 346 -22.86 16.02 15.70
N PRO A 347 -24.08 15.45 15.71
CA PRO A 347 -24.58 14.73 16.89
C PRO A 347 -23.70 13.52 17.26
N ALA A 348 -23.24 12.75 16.26
CA ALA A 348 -22.37 11.60 16.50
C ALA A 348 -21.06 12.01 17.19
N LEU A 349 -20.40 13.08 16.74
CA LEU A 349 -19.16 13.56 17.35
C LEU A 349 -19.37 14.18 18.74
N GLN A 350 -20.54 14.78 19.00
CA GLN A 350 -20.88 15.24 20.36
C GLN A 350 -20.95 14.07 21.34
N VAL A 351 -21.60 12.97 20.97
CA VAL A 351 -21.66 11.74 21.78
C VAL A 351 -20.26 11.20 22.02
N LEU A 352 -19.43 11.11 20.98
CA LEU A 352 -18.05 10.61 21.09
C LEU A 352 -17.19 11.49 22.02
N LYS A 353 -17.37 12.82 21.96
CA LYS A 353 -16.64 13.80 22.76
C LYS A 353 -16.93 13.69 24.26
N THR A 354 -18.08 13.13 24.66
CA THR A 354 -18.40 12.94 26.09
C THR A 354 -17.33 12.13 26.84
N ARG A 355 -16.60 11.26 26.13
CA ARG A 355 -15.55 10.40 26.72
C ARG A 355 -14.17 10.58 26.09
N HIS A 356 -14.10 10.86 24.79
CA HIS A 356 -12.85 10.88 24.04
C HIS A 356 -12.45 12.29 23.63
N LEU A 357 -11.14 12.50 23.43
CA LEU A 357 -10.70 13.67 22.66
C LEU A 357 -10.90 13.32 21.18
N VAL A 358 -11.63 14.16 20.46
CA VAL A 358 -12.01 13.89 19.06
C VAL A 358 -11.25 14.84 18.13
N LEU A 359 -10.63 14.25 17.11
CA LEU A 359 -10.05 14.93 15.95
C LEU A 359 -10.77 14.44 14.69
N LEU A 360 -11.44 15.33 13.97
CA LEU A 360 -11.96 15.08 12.64
C LEU A 360 -10.88 15.46 11.62
N ALA A 361 -10.32 14.47 10.93
CA ALA A 361 -9.45 14.64 9.78
C ALA A 361 -10.25 14.44 8.50
N SER A 362 -10.63 15.56 7.87
CA SER A 362 -11.29 15.57 6.57
C SER A 362 -10.29 15.76 5.46
N MET A 363 -10.40 14.95 4.41
CA MET A 363 -9.73 15.23 3.14
C MET A 363 -10.51 16.28 2.33
N ARG A 364 -9.79 17.01 1.48
CA ARG A 364 -10.34 17.85 0.41
C ARG A 364 -9.94 17.31 -0.96
N GLU A 365 -10.86 17.39 -1.92
CA GLU A 365 -10.55 17.09 -3.32
C GLU A 365 -9.91 18.28 -4.03
N ARG A 366 -8.75 18.07 -4.65
CA ARG A 366 -8.07 19.09 -5.49
C ARG A 366 -8.93 19.62 -6.63
N THR A 367 -9.77 18.76 -7.22
CA THR A 367 -10.65 19.12 -8.33
C THR A 367 -11.63 20.23 -7.96
N VAL A 368 -12.00 20.35 -6.68
CA VAL A 368 -12.85 21.43 -6.16
C VAL A 368 -12.05 22.73 -6.04
N GLU A 369 -10.80 22.66 -5.56
CA GLU A 369 -9.91 23.83 -5.49
C GLU A 369 -9.59 24.38 -6.88
N ASP A 370 -9.30 23.50 -7.83
CA ASP A 370 -9.03 23.85 -9.23
C ASP A 370 -10.21 24.59 -9.88
N ALA A 371 -11.45 24.26 -9.49
CA ALA A 371 -12.65 24.89 -10.02
C ALA A 371 -12.81 26.35 -9.55
N ILE A 372 -12.22 26.73 -8.41
CA ILE A 372 -12.23 28.10 -7.90
C ILE A 372 -11.11 28.94 -8.53
N VAL A 373 -9.95 28.34 -8.79
CA VAL A 373 -8.78 29.08 -9.31
C VAL A 373 -8.88 29.34 -10.81
N LYS A 374 -9.56 28.47 -11.57
CA LYS A 374 -9.68 28.61 -13.03
C LYS A 374 -10.52 29.85 -13.41
N PRO A 375 -10.13 30.60 -14.45
CA PRO A 375 -10.89 31.74 -14.91
C PRO A 375 -12.28 31.32 -15.41
N VAL A 376 -13.28 32.16 -15.15
CA VAL A 376 -14.66 31.95 -15.58
C VAL A 376 -14.85 32.57 -16.96
N ASP A 377 -14.92 31.73 -18.00
CA ASP A 377 -14.97 32.12 -19.41
C ASP A 377 -16.32 31.80 -20.11
N SER A 378 -17.17 31.02 -19.44
CA SER A 378 -18.37 30.42 -20.00
C SER A 378 -19.43 30.18 -18.91
N PHE A 379 -20.71 30.09 -19.29
CA PHE A 379 -21.78 29.77 -18.34
C PHE A 379 -21.52 28.45 -17.58
N SER A 380 -21.01 27.43 -18.27
CA SER A 380 -20.61 26.16 -17.65
C SER A 380 -19.48 26.31 -16.63
N SER A 381 -18.48 27.16 -16.91
CA SER A 381 -17.41 27.47 -15.95
C SER A 381 -17.94 28.26 -14.73
N ALA A 382 -18.90 29.17 -14.94
CA ALA A 382 -19.54 29.92 -13.86
C ALA A 382 -20.36 29.00 -12.94
N LEU A 383 -21.11 28.06 -13.50
CA LEU A 383 -21.84 27.06 -12.72
C LEU A 383 -20.90 26.16 -11.90
N LYS A 384 -19.77 25.73 -12.49
CA LYS A 384 -18.75 24.95 -11.76
C LYS A 384 -18.13 25.74 -10.61
N TYR A 385 -17.78 27.00 -10.86
CA TYR A 385 -17.25 27.90 -9.85
C TYR A 385 -18.25 28.07 -8.68
N LEU A 386 -19.51 28.41 -8.98
CA LEU A 386 -20.54 28.61 -7.95
C LEU A 386 -20.82 27.33 -7.16
N ALA A 387 -20.84 26.16 -7.82
CA ALA A 387 -21.00 24.88 -7.14
C ALA A 387 -19.82 24.57 -6.21
N ALA A 388 -18.58 24.84 -6.65
CA ALA A 388 -17.38 24.64 -5.85
C ALA A 388 -17.31 25.60 -4.66
N ASP A 389 -17.62 26.89 -4.87
CA ASP A 389 -17.70 27.89 -3.80
C ASP A 389 -18.73 27.49 -2.74
N ARG A 390 -19.97 27.17 -3.16
CA ARG A 390 -21.02 26.70 -2.27
C ARG A 390 -20.59 25.47 -1.47
N TYR A 391 -20.01 24.46 -2.14
CA TYR A 391 -19.53 23.25 -1.48
C TYR A 391 -18.46 23.55 -0.42
N ILE A 392 -17.53 24.48 -0.70
CA ILE A 392 -16.50 24.88 0.26
C ILE A 392 -17.10 25.65 1.44
N GLN A 393 -18.08 26.53 1.21
CA GLN A 393 -18.74 27.26 2.29
C GLN A 393 -19.52 26.33 3.22
N GLU A 394 -20.36 25.46 2.68
CA GLU A 394 -21.12 24.46 3.47
C GLU A 394 -20.18 23.63 4.35
N ARG A 395 -19.03 23.24 3.80
CA ARG A 395 -18.03 22.47 4.55
C ARG A 395 -17.35 23.28 5.64
N ARG A 396 -17.01 24.55 5.38
CA ARG A 396 -16.44 25.47 6.40
C ARG A 396 -17.41 25.69 7.55
N GLU A 397 -18.69 25.85 7.27
CA GLU A 397 -19.73 26.02 8.30
C GLU A 397 -19.81 24.81 9.24
N ILE A 398 -19.74 23.59 8.70
CA ILE A 398 -19.73 22.36 9.51
C ILE A 398 -18.48 22.31 10.38
N LEU A 399 -17.29 22.57 9.80
CA LEU A 399 -16.03 22.55 10.55
C LEU A 399 -15.99 23.63 11.64
N ALA A 400 -16.50 24.83 11.36
CA ALA A 400 -16.62 25.91 12.34
C ALA A 400 -17.59 25.55 13.47
N SER A 401 -18.73 24.94 13.14
CA SER A 401 -19.72 24.46 14.12
C SER A 401 -19.11 23.39 15.04
N LEU A 402 -18.37 22.43 14.47
CA LEU A 402 -17.63 21.42 15.24
C LEU A 402 -16.54 22.03 16.12
N GLY A 403 -15.82 23.04 15.61
CA GLY A 403 -14.82 23.80 16.36
C GLY A 403 -15.43 24.55 17.55
N GLY A 404 -16.58 25.20 17.36
CA GLY A 404 -17.36 25.83 18.43
C GLY A 404 -17.83 24.82 19.49
N LEU A 405 -18.09 23.58 19.08
CA LEU A 405 -18.36 22.46 19.97
C LEU A 405 -17.09 21.83 20.56
N GLY A 406 -15.91 22.40 20.35
CA GLY A 406 -14.63 21.93 20.91
C GLY A 406 -14.11 20.61 20.34
N VAL A 407 -14.59 20.20 19.17
CA VAL A 407 -14.01 19.11 18.38
C VAL A 407 -12.83 19.66 17.60
N LEU A 408 -11.69 18.96 17.62
CA LEU A 408 -10.56 19.37 16.79
C LEU A 408 -10.83 19.01 15.33
N THR A 409 -10.51 19.92 14.42
CA THR A 409 -10.71 19.71 12.98
C THR A 409 -9.38 19.88 12.25
N LEU A 410 -9.15 19.00 11.29
CA LEU A 410 -8.04 19.02 10.36
C LEU A 410 -8.64 18.91 8.96
N ASP A 411 -8.21 19.82 8.10
CA ASP A 411 -8.75 19.94 6.76
C ASP A 411 -7.59 20.12 5.77
N SER A 412 -7.27 19.07 5.02
CA SER A 412 -6.10 19.03 4.16
C SER A 412 -6.34 18.27 2.88
N THR A 413 -5.50 18.52 1.87
CA THR A 413 -5.45 17.69 0.67
C THR A 413 -4.95 16.28 1.01
N ALA A 414 -5.21 15.31 0.12
CA ALA A 414 -4.77 13.93 0.31
C ALA A 414 -3.22 13.82 0.45
N GLN A 415 -2.47 14.63 -0.31
CA GLN A 415 -1.01 14.62 -0.30
C GLN A 415 -0.41 15.13 1.02
N GLU A 416 -1.04 16.14 1.63
CA GLU A 416 -0.56 16.78 2.86
C GLU A 416 -1.02 16.04 4.13
N LEU A 417 -2.09 15.26 4.04
CA LEU A 417 -2.78 14.66 5.18
C LEU A 417 -1.85 13.95 6.16
N ALA A 418 -0.92 13.14 5.67
CA ALA A 418 -0.02 12.37 6.52
C ALA A 418 0.83 13.29 7.42
N ILE A 419 1.43 14.34 6.84
CA ILE A 419 2.29 15.28 7.56
C ILE A 419 1.45 16.13 8.52
N THR A 420 0.34 16.70 8.04
CA THR A 420 -0.51 17.59 8.85
C THR A 420 -1.14 16.84 10.02
N LEU A 421 -1.55 15.59 9.82
CA LEU A 421 -2.10 14.74 10.89
C LEU A 421 -1.02 14.36 11.92
N ALA A 422 0.18 14.01 11.48
CA ALA A 422 1.30 13.74 12.38
C ALA A 422 1.64 14.96 13.24
N ASN A 423 1.74 16.15 12.63
CA ASN A 423 1.97 17.41 13.34
C ASN A 423 0.85 17.69 14.37
N CYS A 424 -0.41 17.54 13.96
CA CYS A 424 -1.55 17.72 14.87
C CYS A 424 -1.46 16.77 16.07
N TYR A 425 -1.13 15.50 15.85
CA TYR A 425 -0.91 14.55 16.94
C TYR A 425 0.20 15.02 17.92
N PHE A 426 1.34 15.50 17.42
CA PHE A 426 2.39 16.05 18.28
C PHE A 426 1.93 17.26 19.07
N ASP A 427 1.18 18.18 18.46
CA ASP A 427 0.71 19.40 19.11
C ASP A 427 -0.30 19.07 20.22
N ILE A 428 -1.20 18.12 19.96
CA ILE A 428 -2.15 17.61 20.97
C ILE A 428 -1.40 16.98 22.15
N LYS A 429 -0.33 16.21 21.86
CA LYS A 429 0.50 15.57 22.88
C LYS A 429 1.33 16.58 23.68
N ALA A 430 1.94 17.56 23.01
CA ALA A 430 2.72 18.63 23.63
C ALA A 430 1.86 19.51 24.56
N ALA A 431 0.60 19.76 24.16
CA ALA A 431 -0.38 20.50 24.97
C ALA A 431 -0.94 19.68 26.16
N GLY A 432 -0.58 18.39 26.28
CA GLY A 432 -1.05 17.52 27.37
C GLY A 432 -2.57 17.29 27.39
N ARG A 433 -3.24 17.44 26.23
CA ARG A 433 -4.70 17.23 26.07
C ARG A 433 -5.11 15.76 26.09
N ILE A 434 -4.13 14.90 25.81
CA ILE A 434 -4.15 13.44 25.92
C ILE A 434 -3.12 13.01 26.95
#